data_AF-A0A4R2RRR5-F1
#
_entry.id   AF-A0A4R2RRR5-F1
#
_cell.length_a   1.000
_cell.length_b   1.000
_cell.length_c   1.000
_cell.angle_alpha   90.00
_cell.angle_beta   90.00
_cell.angle_gamma   90.00
#
_symmetry.space_group_name_H-M   'P 1'
#
loop_
_entity.id
_entity.type
_entity.pdbx_description
1 polymer ?
#
loop_
_entity_poly.entity_id
_entity_poly.type
_entity_poly.pdbx_seq_one_letter_code
_entity_poly.pdbx_strand_id
1 'polypeptide(L)'
;MPAKAKGNRISVITNGCAWLGYFVRVGVLAIAASIVPAVAQTQAQQDRIDRVSRFAVTSSICGRLGMTVDPRLGDKVEEAFNAEASSWSLGRDTFERLKQASIDRAVKSSAIDLETASANAKTEAELRRLRTMFVAYGRMCVEATTDPIFSRLITAPAGFDPQTAATAFADSMLEGGGLASWQTPAIRARGDMMMSAGTCRKRIGKDRSDALAARFGRSEEARTREYYLKSFDIGLNDTEMNFTLAQCNRLISRNRLEIEKVGTK
;
A
#
# COMPACT_ATOMS: atom_id res chain seq x y z
N MET A 1 -41.41 -0.75 22.92
CA MET A 1 -40.59 -0.97 24.13
C MET A 1 -39.15 -0.53 23.84
N PRO A 2 -38.71 0.67 24.29
CA PRO A 2 -37.32 1.08 24.16
C PRO A 2 -36.56 0.90 25.48
N ALA A 3 -35.37 0.29 25.41
CA ALA A 3 -34.45 0.16 26.54
C ALA A 3 -33.50 1.37 26.59
N LYS A 4 -33.46 2.01 27.77
CA LYS A 4 -32.58 3.12 28.14
C LYS A 4 -31.13 2.65 28.27
N ALA A 5 -30.18 3.35 27.63
CA ALA A 5 -28.77 3.31 28.00
C ALA A 5 -28.38 4.62 28.70
N LYS A 6 -27.83 4.46 29.91
CA LYS A 6 -27.31 5.51 30.81
C LYS A 6 -26.01 6.09 30.27
N GLY A 7 -25.80 7.38 30.53
CA GLY A 7 -24.65 8.13 30.05
C GLY A 7 -23.39 7.98 30.88
N ASN A 8 -22.37 8.75 30.49
CA ASN A 8 -21.38 9.29 31.42
C ASN A 8 -20.83 10.60 30.84
N ARG A 9 -21.05 11.70 31.58
CA ARG A 9 -20.37 12.99 31.40
C ARG A 9 -19.15 12.96 32.31
N ILE A 10 -17.97 13.31 31.80
CA ILE A 10 -16.86 13.73 32.64
C ILE A 10 -16.60 15.21 32.34
N SER A 11 -16.92 16.02 33.35
CA SER A 11 -16.72 17.45 33.38
C SER A 11 -15.25 17.78 33.59
N VAL A 12 -14.82 18.81 32.88
CA VAL A 12 -13.58 19.56 33.03
C VAL A 12 -13.51 20.17 34.43
N ILE A 13 -12.39 19.98 35.13
CA ILE A 13 -12.05 20.74 36.35
C ILE A 13 -10.82 21.59 36.05
N THR A 14 -11.08 22.89 35.95
CA THR A 14 -10.15 23.99 36.19
C THR A 14 -9.79 24.04 37.67
N ASN A 15 -8.53 24.29 38.02
CA ASN A 15 -8.17 25.06 39.21
C ASN A 15 -6.77 25.66 39.06
N GLY A 16 -6.71 26.99 39.12
CA GLY A 16 -5.48 27.72 39.35
C GLY A 16 -5.04 27.60 40.81
N CYS A 17 -3.77 27.90 41.08
CA CYS A 17 -3.34 28.23 42.42
C CYS A 17 -2.27 29.33 42.35
N ALA A 18 -2.42 30.25 43.28
CA ALA A 18 -1.81 31.56 43.33
C ALA A 18 -0.39 31.54 43.91
N TRP A 19 0.26 32.67 43.64
CA TRP A 19 1.45 33.20 44.28
C TRP A 19 1.44 33.13 45.82
N LEU A 20 2.60 32.81 46.41
CA LEU A 20 3.13 33.45 47.62
C LEU A 20 4.60 33.05 47.79
N GLY A 21 5.47 34.05 47.91
CA GLY A 21 6.91 33.89 48.01
C GLY A 21 7.39 33.45 49.39
N TYR A 22 8.65 33.02 49.46
CA TYR A 22 9.46 33.12 50.66
C TYR A 22 10.95 33.14 50.29
N PHE A 23 11.65 34.15 50.82
CA PHE A 23 13.10 34.29 50.80
C PHE A 23 13.74 33.17 51.63
N VAL A 24 14.70 32.43 51.06
CA VAL A 24 15.79 31.81 51.84
C VAL A 24 17.09 31.98 51.06
N ARG A 25 18.04 32.68 51.67
CA ARG A 25 19.43 32.79 51.22
C ARG A 25 20.27 31.65 51.80
N VAL A 26 21.32 31.30 51.05
CA VAL A 26 22.59 30.67 51.43
C VAL A 26 22.61 29.16 51.61
N GLY A 27 23.38 28.52 50.72
CA GLY A 27 23.84 27.14 50.80
C GLY A 27 24.46 26.70 49.47
N VAL A 28 25.48 27.41 48.98
CA VAL A 28 26.25 26.98 47.79
C VAL A 28 27.12 25.80 48.20
N LEU A 29 26.55 24.61 48.15
CA LEU A 29 27.32 23.39 47.96
C LEU A 29 27.54 23.25 46.45
N ALA A 30 28.77 23.57 46.03
CA ALA A 30 29.26 23.27 44.70
C ALA A 30 29.32 21.74 44.54
N ILE A 31 28.17 21.15 44.21
CA ILE A 31 28.16 19.84 43.56
C ILE A 31 28.77 20.13 42.20
N ALA A 32 30.04 19.74 42.05
CA ALA A 32 30.64 19.53 40.76
C ALA A 32 29.82 18.44 40.06
N ALA A 33 28.70 18.85 39.46
CA ALA A 33 28.08 18.10 38.39
C ALA A 33 29.15 18.08 37.31
N SER A 34 29.93 17.00 37.27
CA SER A 34 30.64 16.59 36.08
C SER A 34 29.58 16.54 35.00
N ILE A 35 29.48 17.63 34.25
CA ILE A 35 28.80 17.70 32.96
C ILE A 35 29.63 16.76 32.10
N VAL A 36 29.40 15.46 32.25
CA VAL A 36 29.77 14.51 31.22
C VAL A 36 29.05 15.09 30.00
N PRO A 37 29.78 15.50 28.95
CA PRO A 37 29.11 15.91 27.74
C PRO A 37 28.30 14.68 27.35
N ALA A 38 26.98 14.78 27.49
CA ALA A 38 26.09 13.88 26.80
C ALA A 38 26.54 14.03 25.35
N VAL A 39 27.24 13.02 24.83
CA VAL A 39 27.68 12.99 23.44
C VAL A 39 26.37 13.02 22.67
N ALA A 40 25.96 14.23 22.34
CA ALA A 40 24.72 14.49 21.66
C ALA A 40 24.88 13.72 20.36
N GLN A 41 24.11 12.65 20.24
CA GLN A 41 23.97 11.92 19.00
C GLN A 41 23.82 12.96 17.90
N THR A 42 24.74 12.93 16.94
CA THR A 42 24.67 13.94 15.88
C THR A 42 23.39 13.66 15.08
N GLN A 43 22.64 14.70 14.73
CA GLN A 43 21.43 14.56 13.92
C GLN A 43 21.68 13.69 12.67
N ALA A 44 22.86 13.79 12.08
CA ALA A 44 23.32 12.97 10.96
C ALA A 44 23.31 11.45 11.24
N GLN A 45 23.69 11.00 12.44
CA GLN A 45 23.64 9.58 12.82
C GLN A 45 22.20 9.09 12.99
N GLN A 46 21.32 9.91 13.58
CA GLN A 46 19.89 9.59 13.67
C GLN A 46 19.27 9.48 12.28
N ASP A 47 19.53 10.46 11.40
CA ASP A 47 19.04 10.47 10.03
C ASP A 47 19.56 9.27 9.22
N ARG A 48 20.81 8.84 9.47
CA ARG A 48 21.39 7.64 8.85
C ARG A 48 20.70 6.37 9.32
N ILE A 49 20.47 6.23 10.64
CA ILE A 49 19.69 5.12 11.20
C ILE A 49 18.29 5.09 10.57
N ASP A 50 17.59 6.23 10.57
CA ASP A 50 16.24 6.32 10.03
C ASP A 50 16.17 6.00 8.54
N ARG A 51 17.17 6.39 7.76
CA ARG A 51 17.26 6.05 6.33
C ARG A 51 17.48 4.55 6.11
N VAL A 52 18.48 3.97 6.76
CA VAL A 52 18.81 2.54 6.60
C VAL A 52 17.66 1.66 7.06
N SER A 53 17.06 1.96 8.22
CA SER A 53 15.90 1.24 8.73
C SER A 53 14.71 1.34 7.77
N ARG A 54 14.45 2.53 7.19
CA ARG A 54 13.40 2.70 6.20
C ARG A 54 13.63 1.86 4.95
N PHE A 55 14.83 1.91 4.37
CA PHE A 55 15.17 1.10 3.19
C PHE A 55 15.09 -0.39 3.49
N ALA A 56 15.59 -0.86 4.65
CA ALA A 56 15.53 -2.27 5.02
C ALA A 56 14.08 -2.79 5.06
N VAL A 57 13.16 -2.03 5.67
CA VAL A 57 11.74 -2.40 5.75
C VAL A 57 11.06 -2.39 4.38
N THR A 58 11.36 -1.39 3.54
CA THR A 58 10.67 -1.23 2.25
C THR A 58 11.29 -2.04 1.12
N SER A 59 12.50 -2.58 1.27
CA SER A 59 13.23 -3.30 0.21
C SER A 59 12.43 -4.45 -0.44
N SER A 60 11.58 -5.15 0.33
CA SER A 60 10.73 -6.22 -0.20
C SER A 60 9.74 -5.72 -1.28
N ILE A 61 9.32 -4.46 -1.20
CA ILE A 61 8.45 -3.85 -2.21
C ILE A 61 9.21 -3.56 -3.51
N CYS A 62 10.52 -3.31 -3.44
CA CYS A 62 11.34 -3.04 -4.61
C CYS A 62 11.34 -4.24 -5.56
N GLY A 63 11.38 -5.46 -5.00
CA GLY A 63 11.21 -6.71 -5.76
C GLY A 63 9.87 -6.79 -6.49
N ARG A 64 8.78 -6.42 -5.80
CA ARG A 64 7.43 -6.39 -6.38
C ARG A 64 7.25 -5.33 -7.47
N LEU A 65 8.03 -4.25 -7.40
CA LEU A 65 8.09 -3.22 -8.43
C LEU A 65 9.00 -3.59 -9.61
N GLY A 66 9.62 -4.78 -9.58
CA GLY A 66 10.43 -5.29 -10.69
C GLY A 66 11.94 -5.05 -10.55
N MET A 67 12.43 -4.58 -9.40
CA MET A 67 13.86 -4.58 -9.10
C MET A 67 14.35 -5.97 -8.70
N THR A 68 15.63 -6.25 -8.89
CA THR A 68 16.27 -7.43 -8.31
C THR A 68 16.70 -7.12 -6.89
N VAL A 69 16.33 -7.97 -5.94
CA VAL A 69 16.67 -7.82 -4.52
C VAL A 69 17.42 -9.07 -4.06
N ASP A 70 18.54 -8.89 -3.37
CA ASP A 70 19.33 -9.97 -2.82
C ASP A 70 18.51 -10.78 -1.79
N PRO A 71 18.44 -12.12 -1.91
CA PRO A 71 17.65 -12.95 -0.99
C PRO A 71 18.15 -12.92 0.46
N ARG A 72 19.41 -12.52 0.68
CA ARG A 72 20.03 -12.34 1.99
C ARG A 72 20.17 -10.86 2.38
N LEU A 73 19.30 -10.00 1.84
CA LEU A 73 19.35 -8.56 2.11
C LEU A 73 19.37 -8.24 3.61
N GLY A 74 18.56 -8.92 4.42
CA GLY A 74 18.52 -8.71 5.89
C GLY A 74 19.88 -8.87 6.55
N ASP A 75 20.49 -10.06 6.43
CA ASP A 75 21.82 -10.36 6.98
C ASP A 75 22.88 -9.36 6.50
N LYS A 76 22.90 -9.08 5.20
CA LYS A 76 23.94 -8.23 4.57
C LYS A 76 23.80 -6.76 4.95
N VAL A 77 22.56 -6.25 5.09
CA VAL A 77 22.30 -4.90 5.59
C VAL A 77 22.72 -4.80 7.04
N GLU A 78 22.39 -5.79 7.88
CA GLU A 78 22.77 -5.79 9.28
C GLU A 78 24.30 -5.79 9.46
N GLU A 79 25.00 -6.67 8.74
CA GLU A 79 26.47 -6.73 8.76
C GLU A 79 27.09 -5.40 8.32
N ALA A 80 26.68 -4.87 7.17
CA ALA A 80 27.22 -3.64 6.62
C ALA A 80 26.90 -2.42 7.51
N PHE A 81 25.72 -2.37 8.11
CA PHE A 81 25.32 -1.26 8.96
C PHE A 81 26.03 -1.29 10.32
N ASN A 82 26.24 -2.47 10.89
CA ASN A 82 27.06 -2.64 12.10
C ASN A 82 28.53 -2.23 11.83
N ALA A 83 29.07 -2.55 10.66
CA ALA A 83 30.40 -2.13 10.25
C ALA A 83 30.50 -0.60 10.04
N GLU A 84 29.48 0.04 9.47
CA GLU A 84 29.42 1.50 9.36
C GLU A 84 29.39 2.16 10.76
N ALA A 85 28.54 1.63 11.64
CA ALA A 85 28.32 2.15 12.98
C ALA A 85 29.50 1.92 13.95
N SER A 86 30.41 0.99 13.67
CA SER A 86 31.59 0.77 14.53
C SER A 86 32.53 1.97 14.59
N SER A 87 32.44 2.87 13.60
CA SER A 87 33.20 4.12 13.56
C SER A 87 32.54 5.25 14.36
N TRP A 88 31.30 5.05 14.83
CA TRP A 88 30.54 6.08 15.52
C TRP A 88 30.90 6.09 17.01
N SER A 89 30.99 7.28 17.62
CA SER A 89 31.17 7.43 19.08
C SER A 89 29.92 7.08 19.90
N LEU A 90 29.11 6.15 19.41
CA LEU A 90 27.85 5.71 20.00
C LEU A 90 28.05 4.34 20.64
N GLY A 91 27.66 4.18 21.91
CA GLY A 91 27.70 2.86 22.56
C GLY A 91 26.82 1.84 21.83
N ARG A 92 27.28 0.59 21.72
CA ARG A 92 26.59 -0.49 20.99
C ARG A 92 25.12 -0.65 21.42
N ASP A 93 24.85 -0.67 22.71
CA ASP A 93 23.47 -0.80 23.24
C ASP A 93 22.59 0.40 22.85
N THR A 94 23.17 1.59 22.77
CA THR A 94 22.44 2.79 22.35
C THR A 94 22.14 2.73 20.86
N PHE A 95 23.11 2.32 20.04
CA PHE A 95 22.92 2.09 18.60
C PHE A 95 21.82 1.06 18.33
N GLU A 96 21.89 -0.11 18.96
CA GLU A 96 20.90 -1.18 18.78
C GLU A 96 19.49 -0.72 19.17
N ARG A 97 19.36 -0.01 20.30
CA ARG A 97 18.08 0.57 20.73
C ARG A 97 17.51 1.57 19.72
N LEU A 98 18.35 2.44 19.15
CA LEU A 98 17.92 3.44 18.18
C LEU A 98 17.56 2.81 16.82
N LYS A 99 18.36 1.84 16.38
CA LYS A 99 18.09 1.01 15.19
C LYS A 99 16.74 0.32 15.32
N GLN A 100 16.49 -0.38 16.42
CA GLN A 100 15.22 -1.06 16.64
C GLN A 100 14.04 -0.08 16.69
N ALA A 101 14.16 1.02 17.44
CA ALA A 101 13.11 2.03 17.50
C ALA A 101 12.79 2.65 16.13
N SER A 102 13.79 2.76 15.26
CA SER A 102 13.60 3.23 13.89
C SER A 102 12.94 2.19 12.99
N ILE A 103 13.37 0.93 13.08
CA ILE A 103 12.72 -0.20 12.40
C ILE A 103 11.25 -0.26 12.78
N ASP A 104 10.93 -0.20 14.08
CA ASP A 104 9.54 -0.24 14.56
C ASP A 104 8.68 0.90 13.97
N ARG A 105 9.24 2.11 13.89
CA ARG A 105 8.56 3.26 13.23
C ARG A 105 8.33 2.99 11.75
N ALA A 106 9.35 2.50 11.03
CA ALA A 106 9.26 2.21 9.61
C ALA A 106 8.28 1.07 9.29
N VAL A 107 8.28 0.01 10.10
CA VAL A 107 7.32 -1.11 10.02
C VAL A 107 5.90 -0.60 10.26
N LYS A 108 5.68 0.19 11.32
CA LYS A 108 4.36 0.75 11.61
C LYS A 108 3.85 1.65 10.48
N SER A 109 4.70 2.52 9.93
CA SER A 109 4.33 3.36 8.79
C SER A 109 3.98 2.52 7.56
N SER A 110 4.79 1.52 7.25
CA SER A 110 4.56 0.64 6.09
C SER A 110 3.29 -0.19 6.25
N ALA A 111 2.97 -0.65 7.47
CA ALA A 111 1.74 -1.36 7.76
C ALA A 111 0.49 -0.49 7.54
N ILE A 112 0.52 0.77 7.99
CA ILE A 112 -0.58 1.73 7.75
C ILE A 112 -0.79 1.98 6.26
N ASP A 113 0.30 2.10 5.50
CA ASP A 113 0.24 2.30 4.05
C ASP A 113 -0.35 1.06 3.35
N LEU A 114 0.06 -0.15 3.73
CA LEU A 114 -0.48 -1.40 3.17
C LEU A 114 -1.93 -1.65 3.57
N GLU A 115 -2.33 -1.30 4.80
CA GLU A 115 -3.73 -1.34 5.23
C GLU A 115 -4.56 -0.36 4.39
N THR A 116 -4.07 0.87 4.23
CA THR A 116 -4.68 1.88 3.36
C THR A 116 -4.80 1.36 1.93
N ALA A 117 -3.77 0.68 1.42
CA ALA A 117 -3.76 0.09 0.09
C ALA A 117 -4.82 -1.00 -0.10
N SER A 118 -4.92 -1.91 0.86
CA SER A 118 -5.87 -3.02 0.81
C SER A 118 -7.32 -2.56 0.98
N ALA A 119 -7.56 -1.50 1.77
CA ALA A 119 -8.90 -0.98 2.04
C ALA A 119 -9.44 -0.04 0.94
N ASN A 120 -8.56 0.71 0.27
CA ASN A 120 -8.91 1.81 -0.65
C ASN A 120 -8.60 1.44 -2.11
N ALA A 121 -9.28 0.42 -2.62
CA ALA A 121 -9.10 -0.07 -3.97
C ALA A 121 -10.45 -0.19 -4.72
N LYS A 122 -11.46 0.59 -4.32
CA LYS A 122 -12.86 0.44 -4.79
C LYS A 122 -13.32 1.57 -5.70
N THR A 123 -12.68 2.74 -5.63
CA THR A 123 -13.04 3.91 -6.45
C THR A 123 -11.84 4.50 -7.19
N GLU A 124 -12.08 5.22 -8.30
CA GLU A 124 -11.01 5.84 -9.08
C GLU A 124 -10.15 6.82 -8.27
N ALA A 125 -10.74 7.56 -7.33
CA ALA A 125 -10.01 8.45 -6.44
C ALA A 125 -9.06 7.68 -5.51
N GLU A 126 -9.53 6.56 -4.97
CA GLU A 126 -8.74 5.65 -4.14
C GLU A 126 -7.60 5.01 -4.93
N LEU A 127 -7.83 4.62 -6.19
CA LEU A 127 -6.79 4.13 -7.10
C LEU A 127 -5.66 5.13 -7.30
N ARG A 128 -6.00 6.40 -7.52
CA ARG A 128 -5.01 7.48 -7.69
C ARG A 128 -4.17 7.64 -6.42
N ARG A 129 -4.79 7.50 -5.24
CA ARG A 129 -4.09 7.53 -3.95
C ARG A 129 -3.14 6.33 -3.80
N LEU A 130 -3.61 5.12 -4.11
CA LEU A 130 -2.82 3.90 -4.09
C LEU A 130 -1.61 3.98 -5.02
N ARG A 131 -1.82 4.46 -6.26
CA ARG A 131 -0.75 4.71 -7.22
C ARG A 131 0.27 5.69 -6.68
N THR A 132 -0.17 6.83 -6.13
CA THR A 132 0.72 7.85 -5.55
C THR A 132 1.60 7.26 -4.45
N MET A 133 1.02 6.42 -3.60
CA MET A 133 1.75 5.72 -2.54
C MET A 133 2.82 4.77 -3.11
N PHE A 134 2.48 3.92 -4.08
CA PHE A 134 3.47 3.03 -4.71
C PHE A 134 4.54 3.78 -5.50
N VAL A 135 4.22 4.95 -6.07
CA VAL A 135 5.23 5.82 -6.70
C VAL A 135 6.24 6.32 -5.66
N ALA A 136 5.78 6.70 -4.46
CA ALA A 136 6.67 7.08 -3.37
C ALA A 136 7.58 5.91 -2.97
N TYR A 137 7.06 4.69 -2.89
CA TYR A 137 7.86 3.49 -2.68
C TYR A 137 8.86 3.23 -3.82
N GLY A 138 8.45 3.38 -5.08
CA GLY A 138 9.34 3.22 -6.23
C GLY A 138 10.50 4.22 -6.23
N ARG A 139 10.23 5.48 -5.85
CA ARG A 139 11.30 6.49 -5.68
C ARG A 139 12.24 6.11 -4.54
N MET A 140 11.71 5.64 -3.42
CA MET A 140 12.51 5.16 -2.29
C MET A 140 13.39 3.97 -2.68
N CYS A 141 12.91 3.07 -3.53
CA CYS A 141 13.71 1.97 -4.07
C CYS A 141 14.85 2.48 -4.96
N VAL A 142 14.62 3.49 -5.79
CA VAL A 142 15.68 4.16 -6.58
C VAL A 142 16.68 4.86 -5.68
N GLU A 143 16.23 5.52 -4.60
CA GLU A 143 17.15 6.11 -3.62
C GLU A 143 18.01 5.03 -2.95
N ALA A 144 17.43 3.88 -2.60
CA ALA A 144 18.16 2.76 -2.02
C ALA A 144 19.24 2.22 -2.96
N THR A 145 19.03 2.21 -4.29
CA THR A 145 20.07 1.76 -5.23
C THR A 145 21.29 2.67 -5.28
N THR A 146 21.20 3.89 -4.75
CA THR A 146 22.33 4.83 -4.61
C THR A 146 22.99 4.78 -3.23
N ASP A 147 22.39 4.08 -2.27
CA ASP A 147 22.93 3.97 -0.92
C ASP A 147 24.15 3.03 -0.88
N PRO A 148 25.23 3.36 -0.16
CA PRO A 148 26.41 2.49 -0.08
C PRO A 148 26.13 1.06 0.40
N ILE A 149 25.15 0.87 1.30
CA ILE A 149 24.77 -0.45 1.80
C ILE A 149 23.89 -1.19 0.78
N PHE A 150 22.89 -0.51 0.21
CA PHE A 150 21.85 -1.14 -0.60
C PHE A 150 22.19 -1.22 -2.10
N SER A 151 23.09 -0.39 -2.62
CA SER A 151 23.49 -0.37 -4.04
C SER A 151 24.02 -1.70 -4.56
N ARG A 152 24.55 -2.56 -3.67
CA ARG A 152 25.01 -3.92 -4.00
C ARG A 152 23.94 -5.00 -3.81
N LEU A 153 22.82 -4.64 -3.17
CA LEU A 153 21.77 -5.56 -2.74
C LEU A 153 20.47 -5.36 -3.51
N ILE A 154 20.28 -4.19 -4.10
CA ILE A 154 19.11 -3.82 -4.89
C ILE A 154 19.60 -3.28 -6.23
N THR A 155 19.13 -3.91 -7.31
CA THR A 155 19.47 -3.48 -8.68
C THR A 155 18.19 -3.15 -9.44
N ALA A 156 18.11 -1.90 -9.90
CA ALA A 156 17.04 -1.47 -10.79
C ALA A 156 17.32 -1.97 -12.22
N PRO A 157 16.32 -2.50 -12.95
CA PRO A 157 16.49 -2.86 -14.34
C PRO A 157 16.75 -1.61 -15.21
N ALA A 158 17.33 -1.81 -16.39
CA ALA A 158 17.54 -0.73 -17.34
C ALA A 158 16.21 -0.08 -17.73
N GLY A 159 16.16 1.26 -17.69
CA GLY A 159 14.95 2.02 -17.99
C GLY A 159 13.87 1.96 -16.89
N PHE A 160 14.21 1.56 -15.67
CA PHE A 160 13.27 1.57 -14.55
C PHE A 160 12.67 2.95 -14.34
N ASP A 161 11.34 3.03 -14.41
CA ASP A 161 10.57 4.22 -14.09
C ASP A 161 9.65 3.95 -12.90
N PRO A 162 9.83 4.65 -11.76
CA PRO A 162 8.98 4.49 -10.58
C PRO A 162 7.49 4.67 -10.88
N GLN A 163 7.14 5.54 -11.82
CA GLN A 163 5.75 5.81 -12.17
C GLN A 163 5.13 4.60 -12.88
N THR A 164 5.80 4.08 -13.90
CA THR A 164 5.36 2.93 -14.68
C THR A 164 5.31 1.68 -13.82
N ALA A 165 6.35 1.41 -13.02
CA ALA A 165 6.40 0.26 -12.12
C ALA A 165 5.28 0.28 -11.08
N ALA A 166 5.06 1.43 -10.43
CA ALA A 166 3.97 1.61 -9.46
C ALA A 166 2.59 1.44 -10.09
N THR A 167 2.41 1.92 -11.33
CA THR A 167 1.16 1.77 -12.08
C THR A 167 0.90 0.30 -12.40
N ALA A 168 1.90 -0.40 -12.94
CA ALA A 168 1.78 -1.81 -13.28
C ALA A 168 1.49 -2.66 -12.03
N PHE A 169 2.17 -2.38 -10.91
CA PHE A 169 1.94 -3.08 -9.65
C PHE A 169 0.55 -2.80 -9.09
N ALA A 170 0.12 -1.53 -9.03
CA ALA A 170 -1.24 -1.17 -8.62
C ALA A 170 -2.27 -1.89 -9.51
N ASP A 171 -2.13 -1.79 -10.83
CA ASP A 171 -3.04 -2.41 -11.79
C ASP A 171 -3.15 -3.93 -11.58
N SER A 172 -2.05 -4.62 -11.29
CA SER A 172 -2.07 -6.06 -11.02
C SER A 172 -2.94 -6.44 -9.80
N MET A 173 -3.02 -5.57 -8.80
CA MET A 173 -3.86 -5.79 -7.61
C MET A 173 -5.34 -5.54 -7.89
N LEU A 174 -5.65 -4.74 -8.92
CA LEU A 174 -6.98 -4.18 -9.17
C LEU A 174 -7.68 -4.80 -10.36
N GLU A 175 -6.93 -5.51 -11.20
CA GLU A 175 -7.39 -6.07 -12.47
C GLU A 175 -8.59 -7.00 -12.29
N GLY A 176 -8.57 -7.81 -11.22
CA GLY A 176 -9.68 -8.71 -10.86
C GLY A 176 -10.96 -7.97 -10.47
N GLY A 177 -10.86 -6.76 -9.93
CA GLY A 177 -12.00 -5.91 -9.57
C GLY A 177 -12.47 -5.00 -10.70
N GLY A 178 -11.85 -5.05 -11.88
CA GLY A 178 -12.19 -4.12 -12.97
C GLY A 178 -11.76 -2.68 -12.68
N LEU A 179 -10.70 -2.47 -11.89
CA LEU A 179 -10.26 -1.15 -11.46
C LEU A 179 -8.79 -0.86 -11.83
N ALA A 180 -8.17 -1.66 -12.67
CA ALA A 180 -6.87 -1.32 -13.23
C ALA A 180 -6.98 -0.09 -14.15
N SER A 181 -5.92 0.73 -14.20
CA SER A 181 -5.91 2.01 -14.90
C SER A 181 -6.19 1.91 -16.40
N TRP A 182 -5.84 0.77 -17.01
CA TRP A 182 -6.09 0.46 -18.41
C TRP A 182 -7.56 0.03 -18.68
N GLN A 183 -8.32 -0.33 -17.64
CA GLN A 183 -9.72 -0.75 -17.76
C GLN A 183 -10.66 0.46 -17.87
N THR A 184 -10.73 1.03 -19.07
CA THR A 184 -11.64 2.13 -19.40
C THR A 184 -13.11 1.78 -19.07
N PRO A 185 -14.01 2.78 -18.92
CA PRO A 185 -15.44 2.49 -18.77
C PRO A 185 -16.01 1.52 -19.83
N ALA A 186 -15.55 1.63 -21.08
CA ALA A 186 -15.93 0.72 -22.16
C ALA A 186 -15.42 -0.72 -21.94
N ILE A 187 -14.17 -0.87 -21.48
CA ILE A 187 -13.62 -2.18 -21.15
C ILE A 187 -14.38 -2.81 -19.98
N ARG A 188 -14.65 -2.04 -18.92
CA ARG A 188 -15.38 -2.52 -17.74
C ARG A 188 -16.80 -2.97 -18.08
N ALA A 189 -17.55 -2.18 -18.84
CA ALA A 189 -18.92 -2.53 -19.24
C ALA A 189 -18.96 -3.84 -20.05
N ARG A 190 -17.95 -4.10 -20.88
CA ARG A 190 -17.80 -5.37 -21.60
C ARG A 190 -17.40 -6.51 -20.66
N GLY A 191 -16.50 -6.28 -19.70
CA GLY A 191 -16.16 -7.23 -18.64
C GLY A 191 -17.39 -7.66 -17.83
N ASP A 192 -18.24 -6.72 -17.43
CA ASP A 192 -19.50 -6.98 -16.71
C ASP A 192 -20.48 -7.82 -17.53
N MET A 193 -20.56 -7.55 -18.85
CA MET A 193 -21.31 -8.39 -19.78
C MET A 193 -20.78 -9.82 -19.83
N MET A 194 -19.45 -9.99 -19.89
CA MET A 194 -18.82 -11.31 -19.91
C MET A 194 -19.08 -12.08 -18.60
N MET A 195 -18.91 -11.43 -17.45
CA MET A 195 -19.27 -11.99 -16.14
C MET A 195 -20.73 -12.46 -16.13
N SER A 196 -21.64 -11.58 -16.54
CA SER A 196 -23.08 -11.89 -16.57
C SER A 196 -23.41 -13.04 -17.53
N ALA A 197 -22.73 -13.13 -18.67
CA ALA A 197 -22.92 -14.23 -19.63
C ALA A 197 -22.46 -15.58 -19.06
N GLY A 198 -21.39 -15.60 -18.25
CA GLY A 198 -20.93 -16.77 -17.51
C GLY A 198 -21.91 -17.16 -16.41
N THR A 199 -22.18 -16.24 -15.46
CA THR A 199 -23.07 -16.46 -14.31
C THR A 199 -24.46 -16.92 -14.74
N CYS A 200 -25.01 -16.33 -15.80
CA CYS A 200 -26.35 -16.66 -16.27
C CYS A 200 -26.44 -17.87 -17.20
N ARG A 201 -25.32 -18.51 -17.57
CA ARG A 201 -25.31 -19.60 -18.57
C ARG A 201 -26.31 -20.71 -18.26
N LYS A 202 -26.38 -21.16 -17.00
CA LYS A 202 -27.32 -22.21 -16.56
C LYS A 202 -28.79 -21.83 -16.79
N ARG A 203 -29.12 -20.53 -16.85
CA ARG A 203 -30.48 -20.01 -17.01
C ARG A 203 -30.82 -19.64 -18.44
N ILE A 204 -29.88 -19.01 -19.16
CA ILE A 204 -30.09 -18.52 -20.53
C ILE A 204 -29.73 -19.54 -21.60
N GLY A 205 -29.09 -20.65 -21.23
CA GLY A 205 -28.59 -21.68 -22.12
C GLY A 205 -27.18 -21.40 -22.64
N LYS A 206 -26.50 -22.48 -23.06
CA LYS A 206 -25.14 -22.45 -23.60
C LYS A 206 -25.04 -21.53 -24.83
N ASP A 207 -25.90 -21.73 -25.83
CA ASP A 207 -25.80 -21.03 -27.11
C ASP A 207 -25.90 -19.51 -26.95
N ARG A 208 -26.84 -19.04 -26.11
CA ARG A 208 -27.01 -17.61 -25.86
C ARG A 208 -25.85 -17.01 -25.07
N SER A 209 -25.31 -17.75 -24.12
CA SER A 209 -24.11 -17.37 -23.35
C SER A 209 -22.87 -17.29 -24.26
N ASP A 210 -22.65 -18.29 -25.12
CA ASP A 210 -21.55 -18.33 -26.09
C ASP A 210 -21.67 -17.21 -27.13
N ALA A 211 -22.88 -16.89 -27.60
CA ALA A 211 -23.11 -15.77 -28.51
C ALA A 211 -22.77 -14.40 -27.87
N LEU A 212 -23.06 -14.22 -26.58
CA LEU A 212 -22.64 -13.03 -25.84
C LEU A 212 -21.12 -12.98 -25.71
N ALA A 213 -20.48 -14.09 -25.35
CA ALA A 213 -19.02 -14.19 -25.25
C ALA A 213 -18.34 -13.89 -26.60
N ALA A 214 -18.85 -14.46 -27.69
CA ALA A 214 -18.33 -14.24 -29.04
C ALA A 214 -18.46 -12.77 -29.48
N ARG A 215 -19.52 -12.08 -29.07
CA ARG A 215 -19.75 -10.67 -29.42
C ARG A 215 -18.93 -9.71 -28.54
N PHE A 216 -18.91 -9.92 -27.23
CA PHE A 216 -18.38 -8.96 -26.28
C PHE A 216 -17.00 -9.31 -25.73
N GLY A 217 -16.50 -10.53 -25.95
CA GLY A 217 -15.20 -11.00 -25.47
C GLY A 217 -14.03 -10.77 -26.42
N ARG A 218 -14.24 -10.15 -27.59
CA ARG A 218 -13.17 -9.91 -28.58
C ARG A 218 -12.40 -8.62 -28.31
N SER A 219 -11.07 -8.68 -28.32
CA SER A 219 -10.21 -7.50 -28.39
C SER A 219 -8.96 -7.83 -29.20
N GLU A 220 -8.45 -6.85 -29.94
CA GLU A 220 -7.15 -6.94 -30.62
C GLU A 220 -6.02 -6.91 -29.59
N GLU A 221 -6.19 -6.12 -28.52
CA GLU A 221 -5.27 -6.08 -27.39
C GLU A 221 -5.39 -7.35 -26.53
N ALA A 222 -4.28 -8.09 -26.41
CA ALA A 222 -4.23 -9.36 -25.71
C ALA A 222 -4.67 -9.25 -24.24
N ARG A 223 -4.22 -8.22 -23.52
CA ARG A 223 -4.55 -7.98 -22.10
C ARG A 223 -6.04 -7.75 -21.89
N THR A 224 -6.65 -6.91 -22.72
CA THR A 224 -8.09 -6.64 -22.68
C THR A 224 -8.90 -7.91 -22.99
N ARG A 225 -8.47 -8.71 -23.97
CA ARG A 225 -9.09 -9.99 -24.30
C ARG A 225 -9.01 -10.99 -23.14
N GLU A 226 -7.85 -11.11 -22.50
CA GLU A 226 -7.65 -12.00 -21.35
C GLU A 226 -8.57 -11.63 -20.18
N TYR A 227 -8.70 -10.34 -19.87
CA TYR A 227 -9.64 -9.88 -18.85
C TYR A 227 -11.09 -10.28 -19.16
N TYR A 228 -11.55 -10.11 -20.39
CA TYR A 228 -12.90 -10.52 -20.79
C TYR A 228 -13.15 -12.01 -20.61
N LEU A 229 -12.20 -12.85 -21.03
CA LEU A 229 -12.29 -14.30 -20.89
C LEU A 229 -12.27 -14.71 -19.42
N LYS A 230 -11.37 -14.13 -18.62
CA LYS A 230 -11.30 -14.34 -17.18
C LYS A 230 -12.60 -13.94 -16.48
N SER A 231 -13.21 -12.81 -16.83
CA SER A 231 -14.51 -12.39 -16.28
C SER A 231 -15.61 -13.41 -16.61
N PHE A 232 -15.63 -13.94 -17.84
CA PHE A 232 -16.57 -14.99 -18.22
C PHE A 232 -16.37 -16.27 -17.39
N ASP A 233 -15.13 -16.72 -17.25
CA ASP A 233 -14.77 -17.92 -16.48
C ASP A 233 -15.08 -17.76 -14.99
N ILE A 234 -14.86 -16.58 -14.40
CA ILE A 234 -15.31 -16.30 -13.02
C ILE A 234 -16.82 -16.48 -12.93
N GLY A 235 -17.58 -15.91 -13.87
CA GLY A 235 -19.04 -16.04 -13.89
C GLY A 235 -19.49 -17.50 -14.04
N LEU A 236 -18.83 -18.30 -14.89
CA LEU A 236 -19.14 -19.72 -15.05
C LEU A 236 -18.95 -20.54 -13.77
N ASN A 237 -17.91 -20.19 -13.02
CA ASN A 237 -17.50 -20.89 -11.80
C ASN A 237 -18.19 -20.33 -10.54
N ASP A 238 -18.97 -19.25 -10.67
CA ASP A 238 -19.75 -18.71 -9.57
C ASP A 238 -20.91 -19.64 -9.22
N THR A 239 -20.78 -20.30 -8.06
CA THR A 239 -21.80 -21.20 -7.52
C THR A 239 -22.79 -20.51 -6.57
N GLU A 240 -22.50 -19.27 -6.17
CA GLU A 240 -23.28 -18.54 -5.16
C GLU A 240 -24.42 -17.73 -5.82
N MET A 241 -24.18 -17.19 -7.02
CA MET A 241 -25.16 -16.39 -7.73
C MET A 241 -26.21 -17.26 -8.46
N ASN A 242 -27.34 -17.52 -7.79
CA ASN A 242 -28.45 -18.29 -8.34
C ASN A 242 -29.57 -17.41 -8.90
N PHE A 243 -29.30 -16.68 -9.99
CA PHE A 243 -30.32 -15.84 -10.62
C PHE A 243 -31.44 -16.65 -11.29
N THR A 244 -32.63 -16.05 -11.37
CA THR A 244 -33.72 -16.49 -12.26
C THR A 244 -33.46 -16.03 -13.69
N LEU A 245 -34.15 -16.65 -14.67
CA LEU A 245 -34.08 -16.22 -16.07
C LEU A 245 -34.45 -14.73 -16.25
N ALA A 246 -35.46 -14.24 -15.53
CA ALA A 246 -35.87 -12.84 -15.57
C ALA A 246 -34.78 -11.90 -15.03
N GLN A 247 -34.12 -12.26 -13.92
CA GLN A 247 -32.98 -11.51 -13.38
C GLN A 247 -31.81 -11.48 -14.37
N CYS A 248 -31.49 -12.62 -14.99
CA CYS A 248 -30.46 -12.71 -16.02
C CYS A 248 -30.76 -11.83 -17.24
N ASN A 249 -32.00 -11.85 -17.74
CA ASN A 249 -32.40 -10.99 -18.85
C ASN A 249 -32.26 -9.51 -18.49
N ARG A 250 -32.68 -9.09 -17.28
CA ARG A 250 -32.51 -7.71 -16.81
C ARG A 250 -31.04 -7.31 -16.71
N LEU A 251 -30.20 -8.19 -16.16
CA LEU A 251 -28.76 -7.98 -16.01
C LEU A 251 -28.08 -7.77 -17.38
N ILE A 252 -28.35 -8.67 -18.33
CA ILE A 252 -27.82 -8.58 -19.70
C ILE A 252 -28.31 -7.30 -20.39
N SER A 253 -29.60 -6.97 -20.31
CA SER A 253 -30.13 -5.75 -20.93
C SER A 253 -29.50 -4.49 -20.36
N ARG A 254 -29.34 -4.41 -19.03
CA ARG A 254 -28.64 -3.30 -18.37
C ARG A 254 -27.22 -3.15 -18.89
N ASN A 255 -26.46 -4.25 -18.96
CA ASN A 255 -25.07 -4.20 -19.42
C ASN A 255 -24.97 -3.80 -20.91
N ARG A 256 -25.93 -4.20 -21.76
CA ARG A 256 -25.99 -3.71 -23.15
C ARG A 256 -26.15 -2.19 -23.22
N LEU A 257 -27.08 -1.63 -22.44
CA LEU A 257 -27.29 -0.18 -22.37
C LEU A 257 -26.04 0.56 -21.90
N GLU A 258 -25.34 0.04 -20.89
CA GLU A 258 -24.09 0.66 -20.42
C GLU A 258 -23.00 0.60 -21.49
N ILE A 259 -22.85 -0.52 -22.22
CA ILE A 259 -21.90 -0.63 -23.35
C ILE A 259 -22.22 0.39 -24.44
N GLU A 260 -23.50 0.55 -24.81
CA GLU A 260 -23.94 1.54 -25.81
C GLU A 260 -23.64 2.98 -25.36
N LYS A 261 -23.88 3.28 -24.09
CA LYS A 261 -23.64 4.60 -23.50
C LYS A 261 -22.16 4.99 -23.44
N VAL A 262 -21.27 4.03 -23.20
CA VAL A 262 -19.82 4.29 -23.13
C VAL A 262 -19.12 4.17 -24.48
N GLY A 263 -19.73 3.50 -25.47
CA GLY A 263 -19.20 3.36 -26.83
C GLY A 263 -19.59 4.47 -27.82
N THR A 264 -20.44 5.42 -27.40
CA THR A 264 -20.92 6.55 -28.21
C THR A 264 -20.22 7.88 -27.89
N LYS A 265 -19.13 7.85 -27.12
CA LYS A 265 -18.24 8.99 -26.84
C LYS A 265 -16.87 8.74 -27.41
#